data_AF-F0YJY1-F1
#
_entry.id   AF-F0YJY1-F1
#
_cell.length_a   1.000
_cell.length_b   1.000
_cell.length_c   1.000
_cell.angle_alpha   90.00
_cell.angle_beta   90.00
_cell.angle_gamma   90.00
#
_symmetry.space_group_name_H-M   'P 1'
#
loop_
_entity.id
_entity.type
_entity.pdbx_description
1 polymer ?
#
loop_
_entity_poly.entity_id
_entity_poly.type
_entity_poly.pdbx_seq_one_letter_code
_entity_poly.pdbx_strand_id
1 'polypeptide(L)'
;MVCGLLALGTVCYKFIEDTTVTVAFYWTAVSVTTVGYGDVFPSTRGGKIFAMFFLLGGCGVMAKAVGDVAGLPLERRKRRNEQAVLAQYGEDLDPDEFHEILTSFRDLGLAAASDGSCSKTEFVLSMLLKLDRVNQHDIRRCARVFDDLDIDKSGRLDKADLTKKES
;
A
#
# COMPACT_ATOMS: atom_id res chain seq x y z
N MET A 1 -7.20 19.75 4.94
CA MET A 1 -7.04 20.26 3.55
C MET A 1 -8.40 20.51 2.90
N VAL A 2 -9.30 19.52 2.82
CA VAL A 2 -10.64 19.68 2.23
C VAL A 2 -11.45 20.81 2.88
N CYS A 3 -11.51 20.89 4.22
CA CYS A 3 -12.23 21.98 4.89
C CYS A 3 -11.68 23.37 4.54
N GLY A 4 -10.36 23.49 4.35
CA GLY A 4 -9.72 24.74 3.93
C GLY A 4 -10.08 25.12 2.49
N LEU A 5 -10.13 24.14 1.58
CA LEU A 5 -10.60 24.34 0.21
C LEU A 5 -12.06 24.81 0.18
N LEU A 6 -12.94 24.18 0.96
CA LEU A 6 -14.35 24.56 1.07
C LEU A 6 -14.52 25.96 1.64
N ALA A 7 -13.79 26.31 2.69
CA ALA A 7 -13.82 27.65 3.28
C ALA A 7 -13.33 28.71 2.30
N LEU A 8 -12.19 28.48 1.65
CA LEU A 8 -11.64 29.39 0.64
C LEU A 8 -12.61 29.58 -0.53
N GLY A 9 -13.15 28.48 -1.07
CA GLY A 9 -14.12 28.52 -2.17
C GLY A 9 -15.38 29.30 -1.81
N THR A 10 -15.91 29.07 -0.61
CA THR A 10 -17.09 29.76 -0.08
C THR A 10 -16.86 31.26 0.04
N VAL A 11 -15.73 31.66 0.62
CA VAL A 11 -15.38 33.07 0.81
C VAL A 11 -15.19 33.76 -0.53
N CYS A 12 -14.38 33.19 -1.43
CA CYS A 12 -14.13 33.75 -2.76
C CYS A 12 -15.40 33.85 -3.60
N TYR A 13 -16.20 32.78 -3.67
CA TYR A 13 -17.44 32.77 -4.45
C TYR A 13 -18.44 33.80 -3.91
N LYS A 14 -18.59 33.87 -2.58
CA LYS A 14 -19.42 34.90 -1.93
C LYS A 14 -19.00 36.32 -2.34
N PHE A 15 -17.71 36.63 -2.27
CA PHE A 15 -17.22 37.98 -2.59
C PHE A 15 -17.35 38.34 -4.06
N ILE A 16 -17.25 37.36 -4.96
CA ILE A 16 -17.30 37.59 -6.41
C ILE A 16 -18.73 37.65 -6.94
N GLU A 17 -19.63 36.81 -6.44
CA GLU A 17 -21.03 36.72 -6.90
C GLU A 17 -22.02 37.47 -5.97
N ASP A 18 -21.54 38.08 -4.89
CA ASP A 18 -22.35 38.78 -3.86
C ASP A 18 -23.55 37.97 -3.35
N THR A 19 -23.29 36.70 -3.03
CA THR A 19 -24.32 35.73 -2.58
C THR A 19 -24.32 35.56 -1.06
N THR A 20 -25.32 34.85 -0.54
CA THR A 20 -25.32 34.45 0.88
C THR A 20 -24.27 33.37 1.13
N VAL A 21 -23.74 33.31 2.35
CA VAL A 21 -22.74 32.29 2.76
C VAL A 21 -23.25 30.88 2.49
N THR A 22 -24.54 30.64 2.73
CA THR A 22 -25.18 29.34 2.52
C THR A 22 -25.16 28.92 1.06
N VAL A 23 -25.51 29.83 0.13
CA VAL A 23 -25.50 29.56 -1.31
C VAL A 23 -24.07 29.35 -1.81
N ALA A 24 -23.13 30.17 -1.34
CA ALA A 24 -21.72 30.05 -1.70
C ALA A 24 -21.09 28.74 -1.21
N PHE A 25 -21.41 28.32 0.03
CA PHE A 25 -20.95 27.06 0.59
C PHE A 25 -21.55 25.88 -0.16
N TYR A 26 -22.85 25.91 -0.42
CA TYR A 26 -23.55 24.90 -1.19
C TYR A 26 -22.94 24.72 -2.58
N TRP A 27 -22.76 25.81 -3.34
CA TRP A 27 -22.14 25.76 -4.66
C TRP A 27 -20.72 25.18 -4.61
N THR A 28 -19.93 25.63 -3.64
CA THR A 28 -18.55 25.15 -3.47
C THR A 28 -18.52 23.66 -3.16
N ALA A 29 -19.35 23.19 -2.22
CA ALA A 29 -19.41 21.80 -1.81
C ALA A 29 -19.86 20.90 -2.96
N VAL A 30 -20.96 21.23 -3.63
CA VAL A 30 -21.54 20.46 -4.75
C VAL A 30 -20.60 20.41 -5.95
N SER A 31 -19.84 21.49 -6.21
CA SER A 31 -18.89 21.53 -7.31
C SER A 31 -17.60 20.75 -7.02
N VAL A 32 -17.01 20.91 -5.81
CA VAL A 32 -15.79 20.19 -5.41
C VAL A 32 -16.03 18.69 -5.25
N THR A 33 -17.21 18.31 -4.77
CA THR A 33 -17.62 16.90 -4.66
C THR A 33 -18.07 16.31 -6.01
N THR A 34 -18.02 17.09 -7.10
CA THR A 34 -18.42 16.70 -8.46
C THR A 34 -19.88 16.25 -8.58
N VAL A 35 -20.74 16.61 -7.62
CA VAL A 35 -22.18 16.32 -7.68
C VAL A 35 -22.86 17.18 -8.75
N GLY A 36 -22.54 18.48 -8.76
CA GLY A 36 -22.85 19.39 -9.87
C GLY A 36 -24.33 19.47 -10.28
N TYR A 37 -25.26 19.71 -9.35
CA TYR A 37 -26.70 19.78 -9.65
C TYR A 37 -27.07 20.84 -10.72
N GLY A 38 -26.25 21.89 -10.89
CA GLY A 38 -26.43 22.90 -11.92
C GLY A 38 -27.52 23.94 -11.62
N ASP A 39 -28.08 23.92 -10.41
CA ASP A 39 -29.06 24.86 -9.89
C ASP A 39 -28.42 26.20 -9.47
N VAL A 40 -27.20 26.15 -8.95
CA VAL A 40 -26.37 27.32 -8.64
C VAL A 40 -25.12 27.28 -9.50
N PHE A 41 -24.77 28.40 -10.12
CA PHE A 41 -23.59 28.53 -10.98
C PHE A 41 -23.09 29.98 -11.00
N PRO A 42 -21.79 30.22 -11.24
CA PRO A 42 -21.25 31.57 -11.35
C PRO A 42 -21.85 32.30 -12.56
N SER A 43 -22.52 33.42 -12.29
CA SER A 43 -23.18 34.25 -13.30
C SER A 43 -22.21 35.32 -13.85
N THR A 44 -21.32 35.83 -13.00
CA THR A 44 -20.39 36.90 -13.34
C THR A 44 -19.20 36.39 -14.14
N ARG A 45 -18.56 37.29 -14.91
CA ARG A 45 -17.33 36.96 -15.63
C ARG A 45 -16.19 36.58 -14.66
N GLY A 46 -16.08 37.28 -13.53
CA GLY A 46 -15.10 36.99 -12.50
C GLY A 46 -15.32 35.62 -11.85
N GLY A 47 -16.58 35.29 -11.54
CA GLY A 47 -16.94 34.01 -10.91
C GLY A 47 -16.68 32.82 -11.81
N LYS A 48 -16.91 32.96 -13.12
CA LYS A 48 -16.58 31.92 -14.10
C LYS A 48 -15.07 31.67 -14.19
N ILE A 49 -14.26 32.73 -14.26
CA ILE A 49 -12.79 32.60 -14.28
C ILE A 49 -12.30 31.96 -12.98
N PHE A 50 -12.81 32.42 -11.84
CA PHE A 50 -12.50 31.83 -10.54
C PHE A 50 -12.84 30.33 -10.50
N ALA A 51 -14.06 29.95 -10.92
CA ALA A 51 -14.50 28.57 -10.91
C ALA A 51 -13.61 27.67 -11.77
N MET A 52 -13.15 28.14 -12.94
CA MET A 52 -12.24 27.37 -13.79
C MET A 52 -10.95 26.99 -13.05
N PHE A 53 -10.27 27.95 -12.42
CA PHE A 53 -9.02 27.68 -11.70
C PHE A 53 -9.25 26.94 -10.37
N PHE A 54 -10.31 27.31 -9.65
CA PHE A 54 -10.65 26.72 -8.36
C PHE A 54 -10.98 25.24 -8.48
N LEU A 55 -11.78 24.85 -9.48
CA LEU A 55 -12.15 23.45 -9.68
C LEU A 55 -10.97 22.59 -10.18
N LEU A 56 -10.09 23.15 -11.02
CA LEU A 56 -8.85 22.47 -11.41
C LEU A 56 -7.97 22.14 -10.19
N GLY A 57 -7.75 23.12 -9.30
CA GLY A 57 -7.01 22.88 -8.06
C GLY A 57 -7.75 21.99 -7.05
N GLY A 58 -9.08 22.15 -6.97
CA GLY A 58 -9.94 21.41 -6.06
C GLY A 58 -10.00 19.92 -6.37
N CYS A 59 -9.92 19.55 -7.65
CA CYS A 59 -9.88 18.16 -8.09
C CYS A 59 -8.72 17.37 -7.45
N GLY A 60 -7.52 17.94 -7.43
CA GLY A 60 -6.34 17.29 -6.82
C GLY A 60 -6.50 17.07 -5.31
N VAL A 61 -7.04 18.07 -4.61
CA VAL A 61 -7.30 17.96 -3.16
C VAL A 61 -8.37 16.92 -2.86
N MET A 62 -9.43 16.86 -3.68
CA MET A 62 -10.50 15.89 -3.51
C MET A 62 -10.02 14.46 -3.82
N ALA A 63 -9.24 14.27 -4.89
CA ALA A 63 -8.64 12.97 -5.22
C ALA A 63 -7.78 12.44 -4.07
N LYS A 64 -6.97 13.30 -3.45
CA LYS A 64 -6.15 12.95 -2.28
C LYS A 64 -7.02 12.57 -1.08
N ALA A 65 -8.09 13.31 -0.82
CA ALA A 65 -9.01 13.01 0.27
C ALA A 65 -9.71 11.66 0.09
N VAL A 66 -10.15 11.33 -1.13
CA VAL A 66 -10.72 10.02 -1.46
C VAL A 66 -9.69 8.91 -1.26
N GLY A 67 -8.45 9.12 -1.70
CA GLY A 67 -7.35 8.17 -1.49
C GLY A 67 -7.08 7.90 -0.01
N ASP A 68 -7.01 8.94 0.82
CA ASP A 68 -6.81 8.81 2.26
C ASP A 68 -7.94 7.99 2.91
N VAL A 69 -9.21 8.27 2.57
CA VAL A 69 -10.38 7.55 3.12
C VAL A 69 -10.42 6.10 2.65
N ALA A 70 -10.12 5.85 1.37
CA ALA A 70 -10.05 4.50 0.81
C ALA A 70 -8.88 3.68 1.38
N GLY A 71 -7.81 4.34 1.84
CA GLY A 71 -6.66 3.71 2.48
C GLY A 71 -6.93 3.24 3.92
N LEU A 72 -7.85 3.86 4.65
CA LEU A 72 -8.12 3.53 6.06
C LEU A 72 -8.44 2.05 6.33
N PRO A 73 -9.29 1.35 5.56
CA PRO A 73 -9.58 -0.06 5.78
C PRO A 73 -8.38 -0.95 5.46
N LEU A 74 -7.59 -0.58 4.43
CA LEU A 74 -6.42 -1.33 3.99
C LEU A 74 -5.29 -1.25 5.02
N GLU A 75 -4.99 -0.05 5.52
CA GLU A 75 -3.98 0.14 6.56
C GLU A 75 -4.36 -0.55 7.87
N ARG A 76 -5.65 -0.57 8.23
CA ARG A 76 -6.15 -1.31 9.39
C ARG A 76 -5.97 -2.81 9.23
N ARG A 77 -6.26 -3.37 8.05
CA ARG A 77 -6.03 -4.79 7.76
C ARG A 77 -4.54 -5.14 7.84
N LYS A 78 -3.69 -4.30 7.27
CA LYS A 78 -2.24 -4.49 7.30
C LYS A 78 -1.69 -4.51 8.72
N ARG A 79 -2.04 -3.51 9.55
CA ARG A 79 -1.62 -3.47 10.96
C ARG A 79 -2.16 -4.66 11.78
N ARG A 80 -3.41 -5.08 11.52
CA ARG A 80 -4.00 -6.22 12.21
C ARG A 80 -3.33 -7.54 11.85
N ASN A 81 -2.99 -7.74 10.58
CA ASN A 81 -2.23 -8.93 10.16
C ASN A 81 -0.83 -8.92 10.76
N GLU A 82 -0.15 -7.77 10.77
CA GLU A 82 1.18 -7.64 11.40
C GLU A 82 1.15 -7.97 12.89
N GLN A 83 0.16 -7.47 13.63
CA GLN A 83 0.02 -7.75 15.05
C GLN A 83 -0.44 -9.18 15.33
N ALA A 84 -1.35 -9.74 14.52
CA ALA A 84 -1.83 -11.11 14.68
C ALA A 84 -0.69 -12.11 14.48
N VAL A 85 0.14 -11.90 13.45
CA VAL A 85 1.28 -12.77 13.16
C VAL A 85 2.32 -12.70 14.29
N LEU A 86 2.66 -11.51 14.80
CA LEU A 86 3.64 -11.39 15.88
C LEU A 86 3.11 -11.91 17.23
N ALA A 87 1.81 -11.78 17.50
CA ALA A 87 1.20 -12.31 18.72
C ALA A 87 1.07 -13.84 18.70
N GLN A 88 0.76 -14.42 17.52
CA GLN A 88 0.62 -15.87 17.36
C GLN A 88 1.95 -16.61 17.56
N TYR A 89 3.07 -16.06 17.09
CA TYR A 89 4.40 -16.69 17.19
C TYR A 89 5.25 -16.19 18.37
N GLY A 90 4.73 -15.29 19.21
CA GLY A 90 5.50 -14.60 20.24
C GLY A 90 5.62 -15.32 21.58
N GLU A 91 4.66 -16.21 21.92
CA GLU A 91 4.65 -16.91 23.21
C GLU A 91 4.94 -18.40 23.09
N ASP A 92 4.35 -19.12 22.12
CA ASP A 92 4.59 -20.55 21.89
C ASP A 92 4.41 -20.89 20.39
N LEU A 93 5.26 -21.76 19.82
CA LEU A 93 5.01 -22.36 18.51
C LEU A 93 4.35 -23.73 18.70
N ASP A 94 3.10 -23.87 18.26
CA ASP A 94 2.43 -25.16 18.23
C ASP A 94 3.12 -26.08 17.19
N PRO A 95 3.28 -27.40 17.45
CA PRO A 95 3.95 -28.31 16.51
C PRO A 95 3.33 -28.34 15.11
N ASP A 96 2.01 -28.10 15.01
CA ASP A 96 1.30 -28.04 13.74
C ASP A 96 1.68 -26.80 12.92
N GLU A 97 1.86 -25.65 13.57
CA GLU A 97 2.32 -24.42 12.91
C GLU A 97 3.78 -24.53 12.46
N PHE A 98 4.61 -25.19 13.26
CA PHE A 98 5.99 -25.49 12.88
C PHE A 98 6.03 -26.37 11.62
N HIS A 99 5.13 -27.34 11.51
CA HIS A 99 5.01 -28.19 10.32
C HIS A 99 4.55 -27.40 9.09
N GLU A 100 3.63 -26.44 9.26
CA GLU A 100 3.18 -25.55 8.17
C GLU A 100 4.33 -24.67 7.64
N ILE A 101 5.18 -24.16 8.54
CA ILE A 101 6.39 -23.40 8.18
C ILE A 101 7.33 -24.27 7.34
N LEU A 102 7.63 -25.49 7.79
CA LEU A 102 8.50 -26.43 7.07
C LEU A 102 7.94 -26.82 5.70
N THR A 103 6.62 -27.01 5.59
CA THR A 103 5.96 -27.36 4.34
C THR A 103 6.01 -26.20 3.34
N SER A 104 5.82 -24.97 3.82
CA SER A 104 5.92 -23.76 3.00
C SER A 104 7.31 -23.58 2.37
N PHE A 105 8.38 -23.93 3.10
CA PHE A 105 9.76 -23.92 2.56
C PHE A 105 9.95 -24.91 1.44
N ARG A 106 9.46 -26.14 1.64
CA ARG A 106 9.53 -27.21 0.65
C ARG A 106 8.81 -26.79 -0.65
N ASP A 107 7.64 -26.15 -0.54
CA ASP A 107 6.87 -25.66 -1.68
C ASP A 107 7.50 -24.45 -2.39
N LEU A 108 8.36 -23.71 -1.69
CA LEU A 108 9.16 -22.61 -2.26
C LEU A 108 10.43 -23.11 -2.97
N GLY A 109 10.74 -24.40 -2.89
CA GLY A 109 11.96 -24.98 -3.45
C GLY A 109 13.21 -24.64 -2.64
N LEU A 110 13.04 -24.12 -1.42
CA LEU A 110 14.14 -23.90 -0.49
C LEU A 110 14.41 -25.25 0.20
N ALA A 111 15.66 -25.73 0.13
CA ALA A 111 16.05 -27.00 0.72
C ALA A 111 15.90 -26.94 2.24
N ALA A 112 14.77 -27.45 2.75
CA ALA A 112 14.58 -27.63 4.19
C ALA A 112 15.67 -28.54 4.73
N ALA A 113 16.25 -28.17 5.88
CA ALA A 113 17.23 -28.99 6.58
C ALA A 113 16.71 -30.44 6.76
N SER A 114 17.56 -31.42 6.48
CA SER A 114 17.22 -32.85 6.49
C SER A 114 16.87 -33.39 7.89
N ASP A 115 17.11 -32.60 8.93
CA ASP A 115 16.94 -32.92 10.35
C ASP A 115 15.57 -32.51 10.91
N GLY A 116 14.69 -31.93 10.09
CA GLY A 116 13.39 -31.42 10.55
C GLY A 116 13.50 -30.19 11.45
N SER A 117 14.66 -29.54 11.50
CA SER A 117 14.86 -28.27 12.18
C SER A 117 14.64 -27.09 11.22
N CYS A 118 14.40 -25.90 11.80
CA CYS A 118 14.26 -24.66 11.06
C CYS A 118 15.37 -23.71 11.50
N SER A 119 16.17 -23.24 10.55
CA SER A 119 17.18 -22.23 10.79
C SER A 119 16.55 -20.88 11.09
N LYS A 120 17.27 -20.01 11.81
CA LYS A 120 16.82 -18.64 12.09
C LYS A 120 16.46 -17.87 10.80
N THR A 121 17.18 -18.11 9.71
CA THR A 121 16.92 -17.48 8.41
C THR A 121 15.64 -17.97 7.77
N GLU A 122 15.36 -19.28 7.83
CA GLU A 122 14.08 -19.83 7.37
C GLU A 122 12.95 -19.25 8.22
N PHE A 123 13.04 -19.31 9.55
CA PHE A 123 12.01 -18.75 10.42
C PHE A 123 11.69 -17.27 10.10
N VAL A 124 12.72 -16.44 9.93
CA VAL A 124 12.55 -15.02 9.57
C VAL A 124 11.94 -14.86 8.18
N LEU A 125 12.36 -15.65 7.19
CA LEU A 125 11.81 -15.58 5.83
C LEU A 125 10.33 -15.96 5.81
N SER A 126 9.93 -16.99 6.56
CA SER A 126 8.53 -17.38 6.74
C SER A 126 7.71 -16.30 7.38
N MET A 127 8.25 -15.66 8.42
CA MET A 127 7.60 -14.55 9.08
C MET A 127 7.39 -13.39 8.09
N LEU A 128 8.40 -13.05 7.29
CA LEU A 128 8.28 -12.01 6.27
C LEU A 128 7.28 -12.35 5.16
N LEU A 129 7.15 -13.63 4.80
CA LEU A 129 6.16 -14.11 3.85
C LEU A 129 4.73 -13.99 4.41
N LYS A 130 4.51 -14.44 5.65
CA LYS A 130 3.21 -14.35 6.33
C LYS A 130 2.80 -12.90 6.61
N LEU A 131 3.78 -12.01 6.83
CA LEU A 131 3.56 -10.56 6.96
C LEU A 131 3.30 -9.85 5.63
N ASP A 132 3.24 -10.58 4.50
CA ASP A 132 3.07 -10.04 3.15
C ASP A 132 4.12 -8.96 2.81
N ARG A 133 5.31 -9.07 3.43
CA ARG A 133 6.46 -8.19 3.17
C ARG A 133 7.30 -8.71 2.00
N VAL A 134 7.22 -10.01 1.73
CA VAL A 134 7.90 -10.68 0.64
C VAL A 134 6.94 -11.66 -0.01
N ASN A 135 6.89 -11.66 -1.34
CA ASN A 135 6.02 -12.53 -2.11
C ASN A 135 6.71 -13.87 -2.45
N GLN A 136 5.96 -14.97 -2.47
CA GLN A 136 6.45 -16.30 -2.86
C GLN A 136 7.10 -16.29 -4.26
N HIS A 137 6.54 -15.51 -5.19
CA HIS A 137 7.08 -15.38 -6.55
C HIS A 137 8.52 -14.84 -6.55
N ASP A 138 8.78 -13.83 -5.73
CA ASP A 138 10.08 -13.17 -5.67
C ASP A 138 11.11 -14.07 -5.00
N ILE A 139 10.71 -14.79 -3.95
CA ILE A 139 11.56 -15.80 -3.31
C ILE A 139 11.94 -16.90 -4.30
N ARG A 140 10.99 -17.45 -5.05
CA ARG A 140 11.28 -18.47 -6.08
C ARG A 140 12.22 -17.95 -7.15
N ARG A 141 12.10 -16.67 -7.51
CA ARG A 141 13.02 -16.04 -8.47
C ARG A 141 14.43 -15.96 -7.90
N CYS A 142 14.58 -15.54 -6.64
CA CYS A 142 15.87 -15.52 -5.96
C CYS A 142 16.45 -16.92 -5.78
N ALA A 143 15.63 -17.91 -5.41
CA ALA A 143 16.04 -19.31 -5.27
C ALA A 143 16.57 -19.86 -6.59
N ARG A 144 15.89 -19.62 -7.72
CA ARG A 144 16.42 -20.03 -9.04
C ARG A 144 17.76 -19.40 -9.38
N VAL A 145 17.94 -18.12 -9.08
CA VAL A 145 19.23 -17.45 -9.31
C VAL A 145 20.32 -18.07 -8.44
N PHE A 146 19.98 -18.46 -7.21
CA PHE A 146 20.89 -19.19 -6.33
C PHE A 146 21.23 -20.57 -6.92
N ASP A 147 20.25 -21.35 -7.36
CA ASP A 147 20.46 -22.67 -7.97
C ASP A 147 21.30 -22.58 -9.26
N ASP A 148 21.16 -21.50 -10.03
CA ASP A 148 21.99 -21.23 -11.22
C ASP A 148 23.42 -20.79 -10.89
N LEU A 149 23.67 -20.38 -9.63
CA LEU A 149 24.99 -20.00 -9.13
C LEU A 149 25.67 -21.15 -8.37
N ASP A 150 24.89 -22.01 -7.72
CA ASP A 150 25.32 -23.17 -6.95
C ASP A 150 25.59 -24.35 -7.89
N ILE A 151 26.77 -24.34 -8.51
CA ILE A 151 27.16 -25.32 -9.55
C ILE A 151 27.31 -26.71 -8.95
N ASP A 152 27.85 -26.80 -7.73
CA ASP A 152 28.07 -28.07 -7.05
C ASP A 152 26.83 -28.59 -6.31
N LYS A 153 25.75 -27.79 -6.26
CA LYS A 153 24.48 -28.09 -5.58
C LYS A 153 24.69 -28.40 -4.10
N SER A 154 25.69 -27.76 -3.50
CA SER A 154 25.97 -27.92 -2.07
C SER A 154 24.92 -27.24 -1.18
N GLY A 155 24.03 -26.43 -1.76
CA GLY A 155 23.10 -25.59 -1.03
C GLY A 155 23.78 -24.38 -0.39
N ARG A 156 25.02 -24.07 -0.80
CA ARG A 156 25.81 -22.93 -0.32
C ARG A 156 26.52 -22.31 -1.52
N LEU A 157 26.70 -20.98 -1.50
CA LEU A 157 27.55 -20.31 -2.47
C LEU A 157 28.92 -20.05 -1.86
N ASP A 158 29.95 -20.63 -2.48
CA ASP A 158 31.33 -20.40 -2.08
C ASP A 158 32.16 -19.74 -3.19
N LYS A 159 33.45 -19.51 -2.91
CA LYS A 159 34.34 -18.87 -3.89
C LYS A 159 34.59 -19.75 -5.11
N ALA A 160 34.52 -21.08 -4.96
CA ALA A 160 34.74 -22.01 -6.07
C ALA A 160 33.59 -21.91 -7.08
N ASP A 161 32.36 -21.74 -6.62
CA ASP A 161 31.19 -21.51 -7.48
C ASP A 161 31.32 -20.25 -8.35
N LEU A 162 31.82 -19.17 -7.76
CA LEU A 162 31.99 -17.89 -8.45
C LEU A 162 33.10 -17.93 -9.50
N THR A 163 34.17 -18.68 -9.25
CA THR A 163 35.29 -18.80 -10.20
C THR A 163 35.00 -19.68 -11.42
N LYS A 164 34.10 -20.66 -11.32
CA LYS A 164 33.73 -21.54 -12.44
C LYS A 164 32.75 -20.91 -13.43
N LYS A 165 32.05 -19.83 -13.05
CA LYS A 165 31.09 -19.15 -13.91
C LYS A 165 31.74 -18.23 -14.95
N GLU A 166 33.01 -17.87 -14.75
CA GLU A 166 33.78 -16.99 -15.65
C GLU A 166 34.64 -17.73 -16.69
N SER A 167 34.62 -19.08 -16.72
CA SER A 167 35.33 -19.92 -17.71
C SER A 167 34.37 -20.61 -18.67
#